data_AF-A0A8T3VS20-F1
#
_entry.id   AF-A0A8T3VS20-F1
#
_cell.length_a   1.000
_cell.length_b   1.000
_cell.length_c   1.000
_cell.angle_alpha   90.00
_cell.angle_beta   90.00
_cell.angle_gamma   90.00
#
_symmetry.space_group_name_H-M   'P 1'
#
loop_
_entity.id
_entity.type
_entity.pdbx_description
1 polymer ?
#
loop_
_entity_poly.entity_id
_entity_poly.type
_entity_poly.pdbx_seq_one_letter_code
_entity_poly.pdbx_strand_id
1 'polypeptide(L)'
;MKGISKLMADVDVEEFVEDYVDVERFQGLCKDCEDYGKNWSCPPFDFEVEDVWNSFNKLKIIVFKLEFDDEELSTVFPDKELEFVLKKLERMKIRLMNEIYALEDENSLGLFLGKCSLCMKCTREFGMPCKMPFKMRYSIESLGGNVDQCVEDIFDLKVLYAKDNHLPEYMVFVGGLLYDKK
;
A
#
# COMPACT_ATOMS: atom_id res chain seq x y z
N MET A 1 21.29 -4.14 -0.58
CA MET A 1 20.16 -3.63 -1.41
C MET A 1 20.74 -2.87 -2.56
N LYS A 2 20.47 -3.33 -3.78
CA LYS A 2 20.99 -2.77 -5.02
C LYS A 2 20.38 -1.40 -5.35
N GLY A 3 19.09 -1.22 -5.09
CA GLY A 3 18.43 0.07 -5.33
C GLY A 3 16.93 0.03 -5.19
N ILE A 4 16.30 1.20 -5.41
CA ILE A 4 14.86 1.35 -5.50
C ILE A 4 14.59 2.04 -6.83
N SER A 5 13.81 1.40 -7.70
CA SER A 5 13.27 2.01 -8.92
C SER A 5 11.79 2.37 -8.70
N LYS A 6 11.31 3.34 -9.47
CA LYS A 6 9.93 3.82 -9.40
C LYS A 6 9.28 3.68 -10.77
N LEU A 7 8.12 3.04 -10.79
CA LEU A 7 7.25 2.91 -11.96
C LEU A 7 5.94 3.61 -11.66
N MET A 8 5.36 4.26 -12.67
CA MET A 8 4.11 5.00 -12.52
C MET A 8 3.26 4.83 -13.78
N ALA A 9 1.95 4.75 -13.57
CA ALA A 9 0.95 4.73 -14.63
C ALA A 9 -0.26 5.56 -14.19
N ASP A 10 -0.87 6.26 -15.14
CA ASP A 10 -2.11 7.00 -14.94
C ASP A 10 -3.25 6.22 -15.58
N VAL A 11 -4.32 6.02 -14.82
CA VAL A 11 -5.54 5.30 -15.25
C VAL A 11 -6.79 6.12 -14.92
N ASP A 12 -7.87 5.86 -15.63
CA ASP A 12 -9.20 6.35 -15.25
C ASP A 12 -9.71 5.61 -14.02
N VAL A 13 -10.27 6.34 -13.06
CA VAL A 13 -10.78 5.73 -11.82
C VAL A 13 -11.95 4.80 -12.12
N GLU A 14 -12.82 5.16 -13.07
CA GLU A 14 -13.96 4.32 -13.45
C GLU A 14 -13.50 2.95 -13.98
N GLU A 15 -12.51 2.94 -14.89
CA GLU A 15 -11.90 1.71 -15.40
C GLU A 15 -11.19 0.94 -14.28
N PHE A 16 -10.43 1.64 -13.42
CA PHE A 16 -9.74 0.99 -12.31
C PHE A 16 -10.70 0.31 -11.32
N VAL A 17 -11.82 0.97 -11.02
CA VAL A 17 -12.86 0.43 -10.13
C VAL A 17 -13.51 -0.81 -10.76
N GLU A 18 -13.85 -0.74 -12.04
CA GLU A 18 -14.47 -1.86 -12.76
C GLU A 18 -13.55 -3.10 -12.81
N ASP A 19 -12.26 -2.90 -13.11
CA ASP A 19 -11.33 -4.00 -13.35
C ASP A 19 -10.71 -4.55 -12.05
N TYR A 20 -10.48 -3.70 -11.05
CA TYR A 20 -9.64 -4.05 -9.90
C TYR A 20 -10.28 -3.86 -8.54
N VAL A 21 -11.45 -3.20 -8.40
CA VAL A 21 -12.05 -2.96 -7.08
C VAL A 21 -13.18 -3.94 -6.78
N ASP A 22 -13.01 -4.70 -5.71
CA ASP A 22 -14.04 -5.59 -5.14
C ASP A 22 -14.07 -5.39 -3.62
N VAL A 23 -14.85 -4.38 -3.20
CA VAL A 23 -14.91 -3.95 -1.80
C VAL A 23 -15.34 -5.09 -0.89
N GLU A 24 -16.32 -5.90 -1.28
CA GLU A 24 -16.81 -7.02 -0.46
C GLU A 24 -15.71 -8.07 -0.25
N ARG A 25 -15.06 -8.52 -1.33
CA ARG A 25 -14.00 -9.51 -1.26
C ARG A 25 -12.82 -9.02 -0.44
N PHE A 26 -12.32 -7.83 -0.71
CA PHE A 26 -11.11 -7.31 -0.06
C PHE A 26 -11.35 -6.85 1.37
N GLN A 27 -12.54 -6.33 1.70
CA GLN A 27 -12.90 -6.14 3.11
C GLN A 27 -13.06 -7.47 3.84
N GLY A 28 -13.54 -8.52 3.15
CA GLY A 28 -13.53 -9.90 3.64
C GLY A 28 -12.11 -10.35 4.03
N LEU A 29 -11.15 -10.20 3.13
CA LEU A 29 -9.73 -10.50 3.39
C LEU A 29 -9.16 -9.67 4.53
N CYS A 30 -9.56 -8.39 4.63
CA CYS A 30 -9.14 -7.53 5.71
C CYS A 30 -9.64 -8.02 7.08
N LYS A 31 -10.81 -8.67 7.19
CA LYS A 31 -11.31 -9.19 8.48
C LYS A 31 -10.43 -10.29 9.07
N ASP A 32 -9.71 -11.02 8.23
CA ASP A 32 -8.74 -12.05 8.64
C ASP A 32 -7.36 -11.46 8.97
N CYS A 33 -7.14 -10.17 8.67
CA CYS A 33 -5.89 -9.46 8.97
C CYS A 33 -5.83 -9.03 10.44
N GLU A 34 -4.65 -9.14 11.06
CA GLU A 34 -4.42 -8.77 12.45
C GLU A 34 -4.69 -7.27 12.76
N ASP A 35 -4.60 -6.41 11.74
CA ASP A 35 -4.81 -4.96 11.85
C ASP A 35 -6.27 -4.51 11.71
N TYR A 36 -7.19 -5.44 11.38
CA TYR A 36 -8.62 -5.13 11.25
C TYR A 36 -9.16 -4.49 12.53
N GLY A 37 -9.80 -3.32 12.39
CA GLY A 37 -10.33 -2.56 13.53
C GLY A 37 -9.27 -2.00 14.48
N LYS A 38 -7.97 -2.21 14.22
CA LYS A 38 -6.85 -1.77 15.05
C LYS A 38 -6.02 -0.65 14.43
N ASN A 39 -6.16 -0.41 13.13
CA ASN A 39 -5.49 0.68 12.42
C ASN A 39 -6.50 1.63 11.77
N TRP A 40 -6.31 2.95 11.91
CA TRP A 40 -7.20 3.96 11.31
C TRP A 40 -7.21 3.95 9.77
N SER A 41 -6.17 3.40 9.13
CA SER A 41 -6.13 3.23 7.67
C SER A 41 -6.74 1.92 7.17
N CYS A 42 -7.24 1.06 8.06
CA CYS A 42 -7.81 -0.24 7.72
C CYS A 42 -9.30 -0.28 8.05
N PRO A 43 -10.10 -1.16 7.43
CA PRO A 43 -11.51 -1.31 7.76
C PRO A 43 -11.73 -1.87 9.19
N PRO A 44 -12.96 -1.78 9.74
CA PRO A 44 -14.15 -1.19 9.13
C PRO A 44 -14.06 0.34 9.06
N PHE A 45 -14.66 0.94 8.04
CA PHE A 45 -14.74 2.39 7.91
C PHE A 45 -16.14 2.88 8.32
N ASP A 46 -16.21 4.16 8.69
CA ASP A 46 -17.45 4.88 8.98
C ASP A 46 -17.96 5.68 7.76
N PHE A 47 -17.41 5.38 6.59
CA PHE A 47 -17.75 5.94 5.27
C PHE A 47 -17.85 4.82 4.23
N GLU A 48 -18.52 5.10 3.12
CA GLU A 48 -18.60 4.19 1.97
C GLU A 48 -17.32 4.30 1.13
N VAL A 49 -16.66 3.17 0.86
CA VAL A 49 -15.36 3.14 0.18
C VAL A 49 -15.47 3.67 -1.25
N GLU A 50 -16.59 3.40 -1.90
CA GLU A 50 -16.97 3.83 -3.24
C GLU A 50 -16.98 5.36 -3.34
N ASP A 51 -17.35 6.09 -2.29
CA ASP A 51 -17.34 7.56 -2.29
C ASP A 51 -15.92 8.12 -2.45
N VAL A 52 -14.90 7.41 -1.93
CA VAL A 52 -13.50 7.81 -2.10
C VAL A 52 -13.10 7.73 -3.56
N TRP A 53 -13.39 6.61 -4.22
CA TRP A 53 -13.10 6.43 -5.64
C TRP A 53 -13.89 7.42 -6.50
N ASN A 54 -15.20 7.52 -6.27
CA ASN A 54 -16.10 8.36 -7.06
C ASN A 54 -15.81 9.87 -6.95
N SER A 55 -15.03 10.30 -5.97
CA SER A 55 -14.62 11.70 -5.79
C SER A 55 -13.54 12.18 -6.77
N PHE A 56 -12.94 11.29 -7.57
CA PHE A 56 -11.83 11.62 -8.47
C PHE A 56 -12.01 10.99 -9.85
N ASN A 57 -11.46 11.62 -10.89
CA ASN A 57 -11.49 11.08 -12.25
C ASN A 57 -10.30 10.17 -12.55
N LYS A 58 -9.12 10.46 -11.96
CA LYS A 58 -7.87 9.79 -12.30
C LYS A 58 -7.15 9.21 -11.09
N LEU A 59 -6.47 8.09 -11.32
CA LEU A 59 -5.57 7.46 -10.35
C LEU A 59 -4.19 7.34 -10.99
N LYS A 60 -3.18 7.90 -10.34
CA LYS A 60 -1.78 7.57 -10.61
C LYS A 60 -1.37 6.43 -9.70
N ILE A 61 -1.08 5.26 -10.25
CA ILE A 61 -0.52 4.12 -9.51
C ILE A 61 0.99 4.30 -9.44
N ILE A 62 1.57 4.16 -8.25
CA ILE A 62 2.99 4.37 -8.00
C ILE A 62 3.58 3.11 -7.38
N VAL A 63 4.44 2.43 -8.12
CA VAL A 63 5.13 1.21 -7.68
C VAL A 63 6.59 1.53 -7.37
N PHE A 64 7.00 1.28 -6.14
CA PHE A 64 8.40 1.30 -5.73
C PHE A 64 8.94 -0.12 -5.74
N LYS A 65 9.84 -0.43 -6.67
CA LYS A 65 10.47 -1.74 -6.80
C LYS A 65 11.83 -1.72 -6.13
N LEU A 66 11.96 -2.49 -5.05
CA LEU A 66 13.18 -2.69 -4.30
C LEU A 66 13.93 -3.88 -4.92
N GLU A 67 15.16 -3.62 -5.38
CA GLU A 67 16.06 -4.64 -5.89
C GLU A 67 17.13 -4.97 -4.83
N PHE A 68 17.32 -6.26 -4.62
CA PHE A 68 18.35 -6.79 -3.72
C PHE A 68 19.63 -7.11 -4.51
N ASP A 69 20.75 -7.15 -3.82
CA ASP A 69 22.01 -7.63 -4.41
C ASP A 69 22.11 -9.16 -4.33
N ASP A 70 23.04 -9.74 -5.09
CA ASP A 70 23.20 -11.20 -5.18
C ASP A 70 23.52 -11.84 -3.82
N GLU A 71 24.20 -11.10 -2.92
CA GLU A 71 24.50 -11.55 -1.56
C GLU A 71 23.21 -11.66 -0.73
N GLU A 72 22.36 -10.64 -0.76
CA GLU A 72 21.06 -10.66 -0.08
C GLU A 72 20.13 -11.77 -0.60
N LEU A 73 20.08 -11.97 -1.92
CA LEU A 73 19.20 -12.99 -2.54
C LEU A 73 19.65 -14.43 -2.25
N SER A 74 20.96 -14.64 -2.11
CA SER A 74 21.54 -15.95 -1.79
C SER A 74 21.58 -16.25 -0.28
N THR A 75 21.24 -15.27 0.56
CA THR A 75 21.25 -15.43 2.01
C THR A 75 20.02 -16.22 2.48
N VAL A 76 20.26 -17.25 3.28
CA VAL A 76 19.22 -17.97 4.03
C VAL A 76 19.09 -17.35 5.41
N PHE A 77 17.96 -16.71 5.69
CA PHE A 77 17.68 -16.04 6.94
C PHE A 77 16.90 -16.97 7.89
N PRO A 78 17.34 -17.20 9.15
CA PRO A 78 16.46 -17.78 10.16
C PRO A 78 15.16 -16.97 10.29
N ASP A 79 14.02 -17.62 10.58
CA ASP A 79 12.68 -17.00 10.53
C ASP A 79 12.60 -15.63 11.23
N LYS A 80 13.17 -15.51 12.45
CA LYS A 80 13.19 -14.26 13.22
C LYS A 80 14.04 -13.16 12.58
N GLU A 81 15.12 -13.54 11.90
CA GLU A 81 15.98 -12.61 11.20
C GLU A 81 15.31 -12.13 9.92
N LEU A 82 14.67 -13.03 9.17
CA LEU A 82 13.87 -12.66 8.00
C LEU A 82 12.77 -11.67 8.39
N GLU A 83 12.04 -11.94 9.47
CA GLU A 83 11.02 -11.03 10.00
C GLU A 83 11.60 -9.64 10.31
N PHE A 84 12.79 -9.59 10.92
CA PHE A 84 13.47 -8.33 11.22
C PHE A 84 13.89 -7.57 9.94
N VAL A 85 14.40 -8.28 8.94
CA VAL A 85 14.77 -7.71 7.63
C VAL A 85 13.53 -7.15 6.94
N LEU A 86 12.44 -7.93 6.84
CA LEU A 86 11.18 -7.47 6.25
C LEU A 86 10.61 -6.26 6.97
N LYS A 87 10.62 -6.25 8.31
CA LYS A 87 10.19 -5.11 9.13
C LYS A 87 11.06 -3.86 8.90
N LYS A 88 12.35 -4.03 8.63
CA LYS A 88 13.24 -2.92 8.27
C LYS A 88 12.91 -2.37 6.89
N LEU A 89 12.62 -3.22 5.90
CA LEU A 89 12.18 -2.81 4.57
C LEU A 89 10.84 -2.07 4.62
N GLU A 90 9.88 -2.59 5.40
CA GLU A 90 8.57 -1.94 5.63
C GLU A 90 8.68 -0.52 6.19
N ARG A 91 9.69 -0.22 7.02
CA ARG A 91 9.92 1.16 7.52
C ARG A 91 10.28 2.14 6.41
N MET A 92 10.76 1.67 5.26
CA MET A 92 11.06 2.53 4.12
C MET A 92 9.81 3.16 3.53
N LYS A 93 8.63 2.53 3.69
CA LYS A 93 7.34 3.06 3.24
C LYS A 93 7.10 4.48 3.73
N ILE A 94 7.46 4.80 4.97
CA ILE A 94 7.31 6.15 5.53
C ILE A 94 8.11 7.18 4.71
N ARG A 95 9.33 6.82 4.29
CA ARG A 95 10.15 7.70 3.46
C ARG A 95 9.58 7.83 2.05
N LEU A 96 9.19 6.72 1.44
CA LEU A 96 8.63 6.68 0.08
C LEU A 96 7.29 7.40 -0.01
N MET A 97 6.48 7.37 1.04
CA MET A 97 5.24 8.14 1.15
C MET A 97 5.46 9.65 1.06
N ASN A 98 6.64 10.17 1.43
CA ASN A 98 6.92 11.59 1.21
C ASN A 98 6.99 11.96 -0.27
N GLU A 99 7.30 11.01 -1.16
CA GLU A 99 7.21 11.25 -2.60
C GLU A 99 5.77 11.36 -3.06
N ILE A 100 4.84 10.60 -2.48
CA ILE A 100 3.40 10.72 -2.78
C ILE A 100 2.85 12.02 -2.20
N TYR A 101 3.17 12.34 -0.94
CA TYR A 101 2.75 13.61 -0.32
C TYR A 101 3.25 14.84 -1.09
N ALA A 102 4.43 14.77 -1.71
CA ALA A 102 4.96 15.86 -2.51
C ALA A 102 4.21 16.09 -3.84
N LEU A 103 3.38 15.13 -4.26
CA LEU A 103 2.52 15.26 -5.44
C LEU A 103 1.10 15.73 -5.08
N GLU A 104 0.74 15.75 -3.80
CA GLU A 104 -0.59 16.17 -3.35
C GLU A 104 -0.78 17.69 -3.45
N ASP A 105 -1.99 18.08 -3.82
CA ASP A 105 -2.54 19.42 -3.86
C ASP A 105 -4.01 19.41 -3.38
N GLU A 106 -4.72 20.52 -3.49
CA GLU A 106 -6.13 20.61 -3.06
C GLU A 106 -7.10 19.70 -3.83
N ASN A 107 -6.70 19.18 -5.00
CA ASN A 107 -7.52 18.38 -5.91
C ASN A 107 -7.07 16.91 -5.96
N SER A 108 -6.27 16.47 -4.98
CA SER A 108 -5.73 15.12 -4.95
C SER A 108 -5.67 14.52 -3.55
N LEU A 109 -5.53 13.20 -3.50
CA LEU A 109 -5.44 12.40 -2.29
C LEU A 109 -4.48 11.23 -2.52
N GLY A 110 -3.39 11.17 -1.76
CA GLY A 110 -2.46 10.06 -1.79
C GLY A 110 -3.04 8.78 -1.20
N LEU A 111 -2.60 7.64 -1.71
CA LEU A 111 -2.90 6.31 -1.19
C LEU A 111 -1.62 5.68 -0.63
N PHE A 112 -1.72 5.09 0.55
CA PHE A 112 -0.59 4.56 1.30
C PHE A 112 -0.05 3.25 0.71
N LEU A 113 1.22 2.98 0.99
CA LEU A 113 1.93 1.75 0.62
C LEU A 113 1.51 0.53 1.49
N GLY A 114 0.22 0.19 1.51
CA GLY A 114 -0.38 -0.76 2.45
C GLY A 114 -0.78 -0.11 3.79
N LYS A 115 -0.72 -0.84 4.91
CA LYS A 115 -1.17 -0.28 6.20
C LYS A 115 -0.36 0.93 6.66
N CYS A 116 -1.04 1.91 7.27
CA CYS A 116 -0.38 3.05 7.89
C CYS A 116 0.57 2.62 9.02
N SER A 117 1.82 3.04 8.94
CA SER A 117 2.89 2.73 9.91
C SER A 117 3.52 3.98 10.55
N LEU A 118 2.82 5.13 10.49
CA LEU A 118 3.29 6.42 11.01
C LEU A 118 3.52 6.46 12.53
N CYS A 119 3.08 5.43 13.25
CA CYS A 119 3.18 5.35 14.70
C CYS A 119 3.57 3.95 15.15
N MET A 120 4.27 3.86 16.28
CA MET A 120 4.65 2.58 16.87
C MET A 120 3.43 1.72 17.23
N LYS A 121 2.36 2.37 17.70
CA LYS A 121 1.09 1.73 18.04
C LYS A 121 -0.06 2.67 17.68
N CYS A 122 -1.05 2.16 16.95
CA CYS A 122 -2.16 2.98 16.46
C CYS A 122 -3.11 3.33 17.60
N THR A 123 -3.62 4.58 17.61
CA THR A 123 -4.55 5.03 18.64
C THR A 123 -5.92 4.36 18.55
N ARG A 124 -6.25 3.80 17.38
CA ARG A 124 -7.49 3.04 17.18
C ARG A 124 -7.61 1.85 18.11
N GLU A 125 -6.51 1.16 18.42
CA GLU A 125 -6.49 0.06 19.39
C GLU A 125 -6.99 0.46 20.78
N PHE A 126 -6.96 1.75 21.10
CA PHE A 126 -7.40 2.30 22.38
C PHE A 126 -8.72 3.06 22.27
N GLY A 127 -9.41 2.99 21.12
CA GLY A 127 -10.63 3.77 20.86
C GLY A 127 -10.41 5.28 20.79
N MET A 128 -9.17 5.73 20.55
CA MET A 128 -8.83 7.15 20.51
C MET A 128 -8.65 7.64 19.07
N PRO A 129 -8.99 8.92 18.77
CA PRO A 129 -8.81 9.51 17.45
C PRO A 129 -7.37 9.36 16.91
N CYS A 130 -7.22 9.36 15.59
CA CYS A 130 -5.90 9.32 14.96
C CYS A 130 -5.05 10.51 15.45
N LYS A 131 -3.80 10.24 15.87
CA LYS A 131 -2.87 11.29 16.28
C LYS A 131 -2.20 12.03 15.11
N MET A 132 -2.29 11.50 13.89
CA MET A 132 -1.74 12.07 12.65
C MET A 132 -2.82 12.12 11.56
N PRO A 133 -3.99 12.73 11.79
CA PRO A 133 -5.13 12.62 10.87
C PRO A 133 -4.80 13.19 9.49
N PHE A 134 -4.04 14.29 9.42
CA PHE A 134 -3.66 14.93 8.15
C PHE A 134 -2.62 14.17 7.32
N LYS A 135 -1.89 13.22 7.92
CA LYS A 135 -0.91 12.37 7.20
C LYS A 135 -1.44 10.96 6.94
N MET A 136 -2.41 10.50 7.73
CA MET A 136 -3.01 9.20 7.54
C MET A 136 -3.63 9.13 6.13
N ARG A 137 -3.35 8.05 5.41
CA ARG A 137 -3.93 7.72 4.13
C ARG A 137 -4.39 6.26 4.16
N TYR A 138 -5.40 5.95 3.38
CA TYR A 138 -5.84 4.59 3.09
C TYR A 138 -4.95 3.99 2.00
N SER A 139 -4.80 2.67 1.99
CA SER A 139 -4.15 1.98 0.87
C SER A 139 -5.18 1.57 -0.18
N ILE A 140 -4.71 1.25 -1.38
CA ILE A 140 -5.56 0.73 -2.46
C ILE A 140 -6.32 -0.52 -1.99
N GLU A 141 -5.65 -1.45 -1.31
CA GLU A 141 -6.24 -2.69 -0.79
C GLU A 141 -7.28 -2.43 0.29
N SER A 142 -7.02 -1.47 1.18
CA SER A 142 -7.99 -1.11 2.21
C SER A 142 -9.27 -0.53 1.61
N LEU A 143 -9.16 0.12 0.44
CA LEU A 143 -10.27 0.64 -0.36
C LEU A 143 -10.80 -0.38 -1.39
N GLY A 144 -10.51 -1.67 -1.21
CA GLY A 144 -11.09 -2.73 -2.02
C GLY A 144 -10.33 -3.07 -3.31
N GLY A 145 -9.21 -2.43 -3.59
CA GLY A 145 -8.46 -2.64 -4.82
C GLY A 145 -7.54 -3.86 -4.79
N ASN A 146 -7.52 -4.61 -5.89
CA ASN A 146 -6.64 -5.75 -6.14
C ASN A 146 -5.27 -5.28 -6.64
N VAL A 147 -4.38 -4.98 -5.71
CA VAL A 147 -3.01 -4.53 -6.03
C VAL A 147 -2.22 -5.59 -6.79
N ASP A 148 -2.36 -6.87 -6.45
CA ASP A 148 -1.60 -7.94 -7.10
C ASP A 148 -1.92 -8.02 -8.60
N GLN A 149 -3.21 -8.04 -8.94
CA GLN A 149 -3.67 -8.11 -10.33
C GLN A 149 -3.33 -6.82 -11.10
N CYS A 150 -3.58 -5.66 -10.48
CA CYS A 150 -3.29 -4.36 -11.08
C CYS A 150 -1.81 -4.20 -11.45
N VAL A 151 -0.90 -4.63 -10.58
CA VAL A 151 0.54 -4.55 -10.86
C VAL A 151 0.98 -5.52 -11.95
N GLU A 152 0.37 -6.71 -12.01
CA GLU A 152 0.60 -7.68 -13.07
C GLU A 152 0.16 -7.13 -14.43
N ASP A 153 -1.05 -6.62 -14.53
CA ASP A 153 -1.63 -6.17 -15.80
C ASP A 153 -1.00 -4.87 -16.32
N ILE A 154 -0.67 -3.92 -15.44
CA ILE A 154 -0.22 -2.58 -15.85
C ILE A 154 1.31 -2.49 -15.98
N PHE A 155 2.06 -3.21 -15.14
CA PHE A 155 3.52 -3.08 -15.07
C PHE A 155 4.27 -4.36 -15.47
N ASP A 156 3.57 -5.46 -15.79
CA ASP A 156 4.16 -6.77 -16.05
C ASP A 156 5.06 -7.23 -14.88
N LEU A 157 4.57 -6.97 -13.64
CA LEU A 157 5.27 -7.30 -12.40
C LEU A 157 4.38 -8.15 -11.49
N LYS A 158 5.00 -9.00 -10.68
CA LYS A 158 4.28 -9.78 -9.67
C LYS A 158 4.60 -9.27 -8.28
N VAL A 159 3.60 -9.27 -7.41
CA VAL A 159 3.84 -9.05 -5.97
C VAL A 159 4.45 -10.35 -5.43
N LEU A 160 5.73 -10.29 -5.11
CA LEU A 160 6.48 -11.44 -4.60
C LEU A 160 6.61 -11.34 -3.08
N TYR A 161 6.41 -12.48 -2.42
CA TYR A 161 6.56 -12.62 -0.97
C TYR A 161 7.80 -13.43 -0.65
N ALA A 162 8.42 -13.10 0.48
CA ALA A 162 9.50 -13.91 1.04
C ALA A 162 8.99 -15.34 1.30
N LYS A 163 9.81 -16.33 0.97
CA LYS A 163 9.45 -17.75 1.06
C LYS A 163 10.69 -18.56 1.37
N ASP A 164 10.50 -19.67 2.09
CA ASP A 164 11.55 -20.66 2.36
C ASP A 164 12.82 -20.00 2.94
N ASN A 165 12.65 -19.00 3.81
CA ASN A 165 13.73 -18.27 4.47
C ASN A 165 14.62 -17.41 3.55
N HIS A 166 14.10 -17.03 2.37
CA HIS A 166 14.77 -16.14 1.43
C HIS A 166 13.95 -14.87 1.17
N LEU A 167 14.64 -13.79 0.83
CA LEU A 167 14.02 -12.62 0.22
C LEU A 167 13.49 -12.99 -1.17
N PRO A 168 12.40 -12.35 -1.62
CA PRO A 168 11.97 -12.47 -3.01
C PRO A 168 13.01 -11.81 -3.94
N GLU A 169 13.01 -12.18 -5.23
CA GLU A 169 13.90 -11.59 -6.25
C GLU A 169 13.86 -10.05 -6.24
N TYR A 170 12.67 -9.49 -6.00
CA TYR A 170 12.44 -8.09 -5.72
C TYR A 170 11.24 -7.96 -4.80
N MET A 171 11.10 -6.79 -4.16
CA MET A 171 9.93 -6.44 -3.37
C MET A 171 9.27 -5.20 -3.98
N VAL A 172 7.94 -5.16 -3.99
CA VAL A 172 7.20 -3.98 -4.46
C VAL A 172 6.39 -3.36 -3.33
N PHE A 173 6.40 -2.04 -3.28
CA PHE A 173 5.45 -1.27 -2.49
C PHE A 173 4.61 -0.42 -3.43
N VAL A 174 3.29 -0.57 -3.29
CA VAL A 174 2.33 0.03 -4.22
C VAL A 174 1.49 1.03 -3.48
N GLY A 175 1.45 2.25 -4.00
CA GLY A 175 0.58 3.31 -3.52
C GLY A 175 -0.04 4.01 -4.71
N GLY A 176 -0.59 5.19 -4.46
CA GLY A 176 -1.15 5.96 -5.56
C GLY A 176 -1.44 7.40 -5.19
N LEU A 177 -1.95 8.12 -6.17
CA LEU A 177 -2.48 9.47 -6.02
C LEU A 177 -3.79 9.51 -6.80
N LEU A 178 -4.90 9.62 -6.10
CA LEU A 178 -6.16 10.04 -6.70
C LEU A 178 -6.05 11.52 -7.00
N TYR A 179 -6.42 11.95 -8.19
CA TYR A 179 -6.34 13.35 -8.61
C TYR A 179 -7.42 13.68 -9.63
N ASP A 180 -7.50 14.96 -9.99
CA ASP A 180 -8.60 15.48 -10.81
C ASP A 180 -9.95 15.26 -10.11
N LYS A 181 -10.06 15.88 -8.94
CA LYS A 181 -11.24 15.81 -8.07
C LYS A 181 -12.50 16.34 -8.78
N LYS A 182 -13.62 15.63 -8.62
CA LYS A 182 -14.94 15.97 -9.19
C LYS A 182 -15.64 17.10 -8.43
#